data_AF-A0A967AI02-F1
#
_entry.id   AF-A0A967AI02-F1
#
_cell.length_a   1.000
_cell.length_b   1.000
_cell.length_c   1.000
_cell.angle_alpha   90.00
_cell.angle_beta   90.00
_cell.angle_gamma   90.00
#
_symmetry.space_group_name_H-M   'P 1'
#
loop_
_entity.id
_entity.type
_entity.pdbx_description
1 polymer ?
#
loop_
_entity_poly.entity_id
_entity_poly.type
_entity_poly.pdbx_seq_one_letter_code
_entity_poly.pdbx_strand_id
1 'polypeptide(L)'
;MNAALVRYVPDWLVQRRLAHAQLETTPWPPEGEPLHQHVVLCGFGRVGSSLGKALDTFGLSYVVIDRNPDIIRRLQVRHTAYLYGDASHRELLVKAGAADASLIIVALPEIEPAALTVSRIRDLNPKVPIFARAHGVAEAERLSALGATEVIQPEVEASATLVRHALNWFGVPKDRVLDYVEQYLQSMERKRTS
;
A
#
# COMPACT_ATOMS: atom_id res chain seq x y z
N MET A 1 22.91 41.65 11.29
CA MET A 1 21.56 41.45 11.86
C MET A 1 20.65 42.48 11.22
N ASN A 2 19.64 42.07 10.44
CA ASN A 2 18.39 42.82 10.29
C ASN A 2 17.32 41.92 9.63
N ALA A 3 16.28 41.65 10.40
CA ALA A 3 15.12 40.84 10.09
C ALA A 3 14.14 41.62 9.20
N ALA A 4 14.40 41.70 7.89
CA ALA A 4 13.62 42.51 6.97
C ALA A 4 13.15 41.80 5.69
N LEU A 5 12.96 40.47 5.71
CA LEU A 5 12.44 39.72 4.55
C LEU A 5 11.46 38.60 4.93
N VAL A 6 10.56 38.84 5.89
CA VAL A 6 9.39 37.97 6.13
C VAL A 6 8.17 38.83 6.39
N ARG A 7 7.63 39.50 5.36
CA ARG A 7 6.29 40.10 5.41
C ARG A 7 5.85 40.54 4.02
N TYR A 8 5.30 39.60 3.26
CA TYR A 8 4.08 39.75 2.46
C TYR A 8 3.91 38.47 1.65
N VAL A 9 3.24 37.48 2.23
CA VAL A 9 2.60 36.44 1.42
C VAL A 9 1.21 37.00 1.14
N PRO A 10 0.86 37.34 -0.11
CA PRO A 10 -0.44 37.89 -0.43
C PRO A 10 -1.57 36.94 -0.04
N ASP A 11 -2.72 37.46 0.40
CA ASP A 11 -3.86 36.65 0.83
C ASP A 11 -4.39 35.73 -0.28
N TRP A 12 -4.27 36.11 -1.56
CA TRP A 12 -4.61 35.23 -2.68
C TRP A 12 -3.69 34.00 -2.79
N LEU A 13 -2.46 34.09 -2.29
CA LEU A 13 -1.43 33.04 -2.31
C LEU A 13 -1.61 32.08 -1.11
N VAL A 14 -2.08 32.60 0.02
CA VAL A 14 -2.60 31.81 1.15
C VAL A 14 -3.94 31.15 0.77
N GLN A 15 -4.85 31.88 0.12
CA GLN A 15 -6.10 31.34 -0.41
C GLN A 15 -5.86 30.30 -1.51
N ARG A 16 -4.79 30.36 -2.30
CA ARG A 16 -4.43 29.29 -3.25
C ARG A 16 -3.81 28.07 -2.57
N ARG A 17 -3.14 28.25 -1.42
CA ARG A 17 -2.69 27.15 -0.54
C ARG A 17 -3.85 26.53 0.25
N LEU A 18 -4.88 27.30 0.58
CA LEU A 18 -6.13 26.85 1.19
C LEU A 18 -7.17 26.39 0.14
N ALA A 19 -7.04 26.75 -1.13
CA ALA A 19 -7.86 26.21 -2.23
C ALA A 19 -7.48 24.76 -2.58
N HIS A 20 -6.35 24.27 -2.06
CA HIS A 20 -6.04 22.84 -1.98
C HIS A 20 -6.73 22.14 -0.79
N ALA A 21 -7.53 22.85 0.02
CA ALA A 21 -8.12 22.36 1.27
C ALA A 21 -9.58 21.90 1.15
N GLN A 22 -10.02 21.46 -0.02
CA GLN A 22 -11.12 20.51 -0.16
C GLN A 22 -10.73 19.54 -1.27
N LEU A 23 -9.83 18.61 -0.95
CA LEU A 23 -9.78 17.36 -1.70
C LEU A 23 -11.15 16.70 -1.49
N GLU A 24 -12.07 16.88 -2.44
CA GLU A 24 -13.40 16.29 -2.41
C GLU A 24 -13.27 14.80 -2.19
N THR A 25 -13.54 14.34 -0.96
CA THR A 25 -13.60 12.93 -0.63
C THR A 25 -14.76 12.34 -1.41
N THR A 26 -14.51 11.31 -2.21
CA THR A 26 -15.61 10.42 -2.59
C THR A 26 -16.24 9.93 -1.28
N PRO A 27 -17.57 10.02 -1.07
CA PRO A 27 -18.19 9.62 0.18
C PRO A 27 -17.74 8.21 0.54
N TRP A 28 -17.04 8.07 1.66
CA TRP A 28 -16.61 6.79 2.18
C TRP A 28 -16.86 6.75 3.70
N PRO A 29 -17.61 5.77 4.21
CA PRO A 29 -18.38 4.76 3.46
C PRO A 29 -19.47 5.37 2.56
N PRO A 30 -19.98 4.63 1.55
CA PRO A 30 -21.21 5.02 0.85
C PRO A 30 -22.35 5.20 1.87
N GLU A 31 -23.13 6.28 1.76
CA GLU A 31 -24.27 6.50 2.66
C GLU A 31 -25.30 5.37 2.49
N GLY A 32 -25.67 4.72 3.59
CA GLY A 32 -26.75 3.74 3.61
C GLY A 32 -26.37 2.30 3.26
N GLU A 33 -25.10 2.02 2.94
CA GLU A 33 -24.62 0.65 2.69
C GLU A 33 -23.60 0.22 3.74
N PRO A 34 -23.81 -0.93 4.42
CA PRO A 34 -22.80 -1.47 5.30
C PRO A 34 -21.57 -1.89 4.48
N LEU A 35 -20.38 -1.48 4.95
CA LEU A 35 -19.10 -1.90 4.37
C LEU A 35 -18.91 -3.40 4.61
N HIS A 36 -19.28 -4.21 3.63
CA HIS A 36 -19.00 -5.64 3.62
C HIS A 36 -18.20 -5.97 2.36
N GLN A 37 -17.23 -6.87 2.50
CA GLN A 37 -16.46 -7.41 1.37
C GLN A 37 -15.56 -6.40 0.62
N HIS A 38 -15.01 -5.40 1.33
CA HIS A 38 -14.06 -4.45 0.73
C HIS A 38 -12.61 -4.67 1.15
N VAL A 39 -11.71 -4.08 0.36
CA VAL A 39 -10.27 -4.03 0.61
C VAL A 39 -9.87 -2.64 1.13
N VAL A 40 -9.05 -2.58 2.18
CA VAL A 40 -8.36 -1.33 2.55
C VAL A 40 -6.94 -1.38 2.01
N LEU A 41 -6.58 -0.43 1.15
CA LEU A 41 -5.27 -0.34 0.52
C LEU A 41 -4.49 0.84 1.09
N CYS A 42 -3.51 0.55 1.95
CA CYS A 42 -2.61 1.53 2.54
C CYS A 42 -1.41 1.75 1.62
N GLY A 43 -1.41 2.87 0.88
CA GLY A 43 -0.41 3.22 -0.12
C GLY A 43 -0.82 2.85 -1.55
N PHE A 44 -0.72 3.82 -2.45
CA PHE A 44 -1.11 3.71 -3.87
C PHE A 44 0.00 4.17 -4.82
N GLY A 45 1.24 3.85 -4.44
CA GLY A 45 2.42 3.96 -5.30
C GLY A 45 2.45 2.86 -6.37
N ARG A 46 3.65 2.47 -6.81
CA ARG A 46 3.85 1.50 -7.91
C ARG A 46 3.11 0.17 -7.72
N VAL A 47 3.20 -0.40 -6.52
CA VAL A 47 2.56 -1.68 -6.18
C VAL A 47 1.06 -1.49 -5.95
N GLY A 48 0.69 -0.55 -5.08
CA GLY A 48 -0.72 -0.28 -4.75
C GLY A 48 -1.57 0.11 -5.97
N SER A 49 -1.05 0.91 -6.91
CA SER A 49 -1.82 1.28 -8.10
C SER A 49 -2.14 0.11 -9.02
N SER A 50 -1.23 -0.87 -9.10
CA SER A 50 -1.43 -2.10 -9.88
C SER A 50 -2.50 -2.97 -9.23
N LEU A 51 -2.48 -3.08 -7.90
CA LEU A 51 -3.53 -3.75 -7.13
C LEU A 51 -4.88 -3.08 -7.31
N GLY A 52 -4.97 -1.75 -7.16
CA GLY A 52 -6.21 -1.02 -7.40
C GLY A 52 -6.80 -1.25 -8.79
N LYS A 53 -5.94 -1.25 -9.83
CA LYS A 53 -6.39 -1.59 -11.19
C LYS A 53 -6.93 -3.03 -11.31
N ALA A 54 -6.30 -3.99 -10.63
CA ALA A 54 -6.81 -5.35 -10.60
C ALA A 54 -8.16 -5.43 -9.88
N LEU A 55 -8.30 -4.77 -8.71
CA LEU A 55 -9.55 -4.71 -7.95
C LEU A 55 -10.69 -4.09 -8.77
N ASP A 56 -10.42 -2.98 -9.48
CA ASP A 56 -11.36 -2.37 -10.43
C ASP A 56 -11.81 -3.38 -11.50
N THR A 57 -10.85 -4.10 -12.09
CA THR A 57 -11.11 -5.07 -13.17
C THR A 57 -12.03 -6.20 -12.73
N PHE A 58 -11.92 -6.61 -11.46
CA PHE A 58 -12.74 -7.67 -10.87
C PHE A 58 -13.97 -7.16 -10.12
N GLY A 59 -14.24 -5.85 -10.14
CA GLY A 59 -15.41 -5.25 -9.46
C GLY A 59 -15.36 -5.37 -7.94
N LEU A 60 -14.17 -5.43 -7.35
CA LEU A 60 -13.98 -5.52 -5.91
C LEU A 60 -13.89 -4.13 -5.29
N SER A 61 -14.78 -3.84 -4.34
CA SER A 61 -14.81 -2.57 -3.62
C SER A 61 -13.53 -2.35 -2.80
N TYR A 62 -12.96 -1.16 -2.87
CA TYR A 62 -11.80 -0.81 -2.05
C TYR A 62 -11.73 0.68 -1.74
N VAL A 63 -11.03 0.99 -0.66
CA VAL A 63 -10.67 2.36 -0.27
C VAL A 63 -9.16 2.46 -0.12
N VAL A 64 -8.61 3.58 -0.58
CA VAL A 64 -7.18 3.87 -0.51
C VAL A 64 -6.87 4.84 0.61
N ILE A 65 -5.82 4.59 1.38
CA ILE A 65 -5.22 5.59 2.28
C ILE A 65 -3.86 5.98 1.73
N ASP A 66 -3.66 7.25 1.40
CA ASP A 66 -2.36 7.74 0.93
C ASP A 66 -2.12 9.20 1.36
N ARG A 67 -0.85 9.54 1.63
CA ARG A 67 -0.41 10.87 2.06
C ARG A 67 0.09 11.75 0.92
N ASN A 68 0.25 11.20 -0.28
CA ASN A 68 0.76 11.94 -1.42
C ASN A 68 -0.40 12.63 -2.18
N PRO A 69 -0.42 13.98 -2.25
CA PRO A 69 -1.49 14.71 -2.92
C PRO A 69 -1.59 14.42 -4.42
N ASP A 70 -0.48 14.09 -5.10
CA ASP A 70 -0.53 13.71 -6.52
C ASP A 70 -1.21 12.36 -6.72
N ILE A 71 -1.02 11.44 -5.76
CA ILE A 71 -1.74 10.16 -5.74
C ILE A 71 -3.24 10.41 -5.57
N ILE A 72 -3.62 11.28 -4.63
CA ILE A 72 -5.02 11.64 -4.41
C ILE A 72 -5.67 12.20 -5.66
N ARG A 73 -5.03 13.14 -6.36
CA ARG A 73 -5.57 13.70 -7.61
C ARG A 73 -5.84 12.62 -8.66
N ARG A 74 -4.97 11.60 -8.75
CA ARG A 74 -5.19 10.46 -9.66
C ARG A 74 -6.38 9.59 -9.24
N LEU A 75 -6.59 9.40 -7.94
CA LEU A 75 -7.73 8.64 -7.42
C LEU A 75 -9.06 9.38 -7.66
N GLN A 76 -9.07 10.70 -7.50
CA GLN A 76 -10.23 11.55 -7.81
C GLN A 76 -10.65 11.42 -9.28
N VAL A 77 -9.69 11.53 -10.22
CA VAL A 77 -9.96 11.36 -11.66
C VAL A 77 -10.49 9.96 -11.99
N ARG A 78 -10.13 8.96 -11.20
CA ARG A 78 -10.60 7.57 -11.34
C ARG A 78 -11.92 7.29 -10.62
N HIS A 79 -12.48 8.26 -9.90
CA HIS A 79 -13.62 8.05 -9.00
C HIS A 79 -13.40 6.92 -7.98
N THR A 80 -12.15 6.66 -7.60
CA THR A 80 -11.80 5.64 -6.58
C THR A 80 -11.94 6.24 -5.19
N ALA A 81 -12.60 5.53 -4.27
CA ALA A 81 -12.71 5.96 -2.87
C ALA A 81 -11.32 6.08 -2.20
N TYR A 82 -11.11 7.18 -1.46
CA TYR A 82 -9.82 7.45 -0.84
C TYR A 82 -9.95 8.25 0.46
N LEU A 83 -8.92 8.15 1.30
CA LEU A 83 -8.68 8.95 2.49
C LEU A 83 -7.28 9.55 2.39
N TYR A 84 -7.19 10.88 2.51
CA TYR A 84 -5.91 11.58 2.49
C TYR A 84 -5.27 11.58 3.89
N GLY A 85 -4.07 11.01 3.99
CA GLY A 85 -3.24 11.06 5.20
C GLY A 85 -2.37 9.82 5.40
N ASP A 86 -1.76 9.73 6.57
CA ASP A 86 -0.86 8.62 6.92
C ASP A 86 -1.66 7.43 7.48
N ALA A 87 -1.54 6.28 6.83
CA ALA A 87 -2.28 5.06 7.18
C ALA A 87 -1.95 4.49 8.56
N SER A 88 -0.85 4.94 9.19
CA SER A 88 -0.55 4.60 10.57
C SER A 88 -1.44 5.31 11.60
N HIS A 89 -2.24 6.30 11.19
CA HIS A 89 -3.23 6.92 12.07
C HIS A 89 -4.45 6.02 12.25
N ARG A 90 -4.78 5.74 13.53
CA ARG A 90 -5.89 4.85 13.87
C ARG A 90 -7.22 5.41 13.38
N GLU A 91 -7.43 6.73 13.43
CA GLU A 91 -8.67 7.34 12.95
C GLU A 91 -8.90 7.11 11.46
N LEU A 92 -7.85 7.06 10.63
CA LEU A 92 -7.99 6.78 9.20
C LEU A 92 -8.30 5.31 8.95
N LEU A 93 -7.69 4.39 9.69
CA LEU A 93 -8.02 2.96 9.61
C LEU A 93 -9.47 2.70 10.01
N VAL A 94 -9.96 3.36 11.06
CA VAL A 94 -11.38 3.27 11.47
C VAL A 94 -12.29 3.84 10.39
N LYS A 95 -12.00 5.03 9.86
CA LYS A 95 -12.77 5.62 8.74
C LYS A 95 -12.75 4.75 7.48
N ALA A 96 -11.66 4.06 7.21
CA ALA A 96 -11.55 3.12 6.10
C ALA A 96 -12.37 1.83 6.31
N GLY A 97 -12.96 1.63 7.49
CA GLY A 97 -13.68 0.41 7.83
C GLY A 97 -12.75 -0.79 8.00
N ALA A 98 -11.51 -0.59 8.47
CA ALA A 98 -10.55 -1.68 8.69
C ALA A 98 -11.03 -2.71 9.73
N ALA A 99 -11.99 -2.36 10.59
CA ALA A 99 -12.64 -3.29 11.51
C ALA A 99 -13.43 -4.38 10.78
N ASP A 100 -14.04 -4.05 9.63
CA ASP A 100 -14.95 -4.93 8.88
C ASP A 100 -14.40 -5.33 7.50
N ALA A 101 -13.18 -4.87 7.17
CA ALA A 101 -12.53 -5.17 5.90
C ALA A 101 -12.29 -6.66 5.72
N SER A 102 -12.41 -7.14 4.47
CA SER A 102 -12.14 -8.54 4.12
C SER A 102 -10.67 -8.82 3.86
N LEU A 103 -9.92 -7.79 3.46
CA LEU A 103 -8.48 -7.84 3.27
C LEU A 103 -7.91 -6.44 3.50
N ILE A 104 -6.73 -6.37 4.11
CA ILE A 104 -5.99 -5.13 4.22
C ILE A 104 -4.61 -5.31 3.58
N ILE A 105 -4.27 -4.40 2.69
CA ILE A 105 -2.99 -4.39 1.99
C ILE A 105 -2.17 -3.21 2.48
N VAL A 106 -0.97 -3.48 3.00
CA VAL A 106 0.00 -2.47 3.43
C VAL A 106 1.11 -2.38 2.40
N ALA A 107 0.96 -1.48 1.44
CA ALA A 107 1.89 -1.24 0.33
C ALA A 107 2.75 0.03 0.53
N LEU A 108 3.05 0.36 1.79
CA LEU A 108 3.86 1.53 2.15
C LEU A 108 5.34 1.28 1.85
N PRO A 109 6.12 2.30 1.42
CA PRO A 109 7.54 2.12 1.15
C PRO A 109 8.42 2.17 2.40
N GLU A 110 8.02 2.83 3.47
CA GLU A 110 8.82 2.93 4.68
C GLU A 110 8.40 1.90 5.74
N ILE A 111 9.37 1.22 6.36
CA ILE A 111 9.12 0.17 7.35
C ILE A 111 8.41 0.67 8.62
N GLU A 112 8.77 1.86 9.14
CA GLU A 112 8.17 2.35 10.40
C GLU A 112 6.65 2.61 10.26
N PRO A 113 6.17 3.37 9.25
CA PRO A 113 4.74 3.48 8.97
C PRO A 113 4.07 2.14 8.70
N ALA A 114 4.72 1.24 7.93
CA ALA A 114 4.15 -0.08 7.63
C ALA A 114 3.95 -0.92 8.90
N ALA A 115 4.97 -1.01 9.75
CA ALA A 115 4.93 -1.74 11.01
C ALA A 115 3.85 -1.19 11.96
N LEU A 116 3.78 0.13 12.12
CA LEU A 116 2.77 0.77 12.96
C LEU A 116 1.35 0.54 12.41
N THR A 117 1.19 0.60 11.09
CA THR A 117 -0.09 0.31 10.42
C THR A 117 -0.53 -1.13 10.67
N VAL A 118 0.35 -2.12 10.45
CA VAL A 118 0.06 -3.55 10.71
C VAL A 118 -0.34 -3.79 12.16
N SER A 119 0.43 -3.26 13.10
CA SER A 119 0.15 -3.39 14.54
C SER A 119 -1.25 -2.85 14.89
N ARG A 120 -1.57 -1.63 14.44
CA ARG A 120 -2.87 -0.99 14.72
C ARG A 120 -4.04 -1.69 14.03
N ILE A 121 -3.83 -2.24 12.83
CA ILE A 121 -4.83 -3.08 12.16
C ILE A 121 -5.09 -4.31 13.01
N ARG A 122 -4.05 -4.99 13.51
CA ARG A 122 -4.21 -6.20 14.31
C ARG A 122 -4.91 -5.92 15.65
N ASP A 123 -4.66 -4.75 16.26
CA ASP A 123 -5.40 -4.26 17.43
C ASP A 123 -6.88 -3.99 17.13
N LEU A 124 -7.20 -3.50 15.92
CA LEU A 124 -8.56 -3.15 15.50
C LEU A 124 -9.36 -4.38 15.08
N ASN A 125 -8.74 -5.27 14.30
CA ASN A 125 -9.31 -6.51 13.82
C ASN A 125 -8.27 -7.63 13.95
N PRO A 126 -8.34 -8.45 15.03
CA PRO A 126 -7.40 -9.53 15.26
C PRO A 126 -7.41 -10.64 14.20
N LYS A 127 -8.42 -10.72 13.33
CA LYS A 127 -8.63 -11.82 12.38
C LYS A 127 -8.46 -11.45 10.91
N VAL A 128 -8.45 -10.16 10.58
CA VAL A 128 -8.34 -9.74 9.17
C VAL A 128 -7.04 -10.23 8.55
N PRO A 129 -7.07 -10.78 7.32
CA PRO A 129 -5.86 -11.02 6.55
C PRO A 129 -5.14 -9.71 6.24
N ILE A 130 -3.82 -9.67 6.46
CA ILE A 130 -2.99 -8.50 6.16
C ILE A 130 -1.88 -8.92 5.21
N PHE A 131 -1.87 -8.36 4.00
CA PHE A 131 -0.79 -8.53 3.04
C PHE A 131 0.11 -7.30 3.08
N ALA A 132 1.36 -7.48 3.48
CA ALA A 132 2.30 -6.38 3.63
C ALA A 132 3.43 -6.46 2.59
N ARG A 133 3.89 -5.30 2.14
CA ARG A 133 5.09 -5.16 1.33
C ARG A 133 6.31 -5.00 2.23
N ALA A 134 7.40 -5.66 1.89
CA ALA A 134 8.73 -5.46 2.48
C ALA A 134 9.78 -5.27 1.38
N HIS A 135 10.88 -4.56 1.66
CA HIS A 135 12.04 -4.47 0.77
C HIS A 135 13.12 -5.48 1.08
N GLY A 136 13.10 -6.04 2.29
CA GLY A 136 14.14 -6.95 2.74
C GLY A 136 13.68 -7.89 3.84
N VAL A 137 14.56 -8.84 4.13
CA VAL A 137 14.39 -9.90 5.13
C VAL A 137 13.97 -9.36 6.49
N ALA A 138 14.73 -8.43 7.07
CA ALA A 138 14.47 -7.91 8.42
C ALA A 138 13.13 -7.16 8.50
N GLU A 139 12.76 -6.43 7.44
CA GLU A 139 11.44 -5.81 7.34
C GLU A 139 10.34 -6.86 7.29
N ALA A 140 10.55 -7.93 6.51
CA ALA A 140 9.57 -8.99 6.35
C ALA A 140 9.34 -9.77 7.65
N GLU A 141 10.41 -10.10 8.37
CA GLU A 141 10.34 -10.72 9.71
C GLU A 141 9.58 -9.84 10.68
N ARG A 142 9.92 -8.55 10.75
CA ARG A 142 9.25 -7.59 11.64
C ARG A 142 7.76 -7.49 11.34
N LEU A 143 7.37 -7.37 10.07
CA LEU A 143 5.96 -7.28 9.69
C LEU A 143 5.21 -8.58 10.01
N SER A 144 5.85 -9.73 9.82
CA SER A 144 5.27 -11.04 10.17
C SER A 144 5.05 -11.15 11.69
N ALA A 145 6.05 -10.75 12.48
CA ALA A 145 5.97 -10.78 13.95
C ALA A 145 4.87 -9.85 14.50
N LEU A 146 4.57 -8.74 13.80
CA LEU A 146 3.47 -7.84 14.13
C LEU A 146 2.10 -8.36 13.67
N GLY A 147 2.05 -9.52 13.01
CA GLY A 147 0.83 -10.18 12.60
C GLY A 147 0.43 -9.91 11.15
N ALA A 148 1.34 -9.54 10.25
CA ALA A 148 1.06 -9.63 8.82
C ALA A 148 0.82 -11.11 8.44
N THR A 149 -0.26 -11.38 7.71
CA THR A 149 -0.63 -12.73 7.26
C THR A 149 0.30 -13.22 6.17
N GLU A 150 0.61 -12.33 5.22
CA GLU A 150 1.56 -12.59 4.15
C GLU A 150 2.45 -11.36 3.97
N VAL A 151 3.74 -11.59 3.71
CA VAL A 151 4.68 -10.52 3.43
C VAL A 151 5.36 -10.80 2.10
N ILE A 152 5.20 -9.85 1.18
CA ILE A 152 5.66 -9.96 -0.20
C ILE A 152 6.84 -9.00 -0.40
N GLN A 153 7.88 -9.48 -1.05
CA GLN A 153 9.04 -8.68 -1.47
C GLN A 153 9.01 -8.48 -2.99
N PRO A 154 8.47 -7.35 -3.49
CA PRO A 154 8.28 -7.16 -4.93
C PRO A 154 9.56 -7.31 -5.76
N GLU A 155 10.70 -6.93 -5.19
CA GLU A 155 12.00 -7.03 -5.82
C GLU A 155 12.42 -8.49 -6.04
N VAL A 156 12.12 -9.38 -5.09
CA VAL A 156 12.38 -10.83 -5.21
C VAL A 156 11.53 -11.44 -6.32
N GLU A 157 10.23 -11.11 -6.35
CA GLU A 157 9.31 -11.57 -7.39
C GLU A 157 9.70 -11.09 -8.79
N ALA A 158 10.13 -9.82 -8.89
CA ALA A 158 10.63 -9.24 -10.12
C ALA A 158 11.93 -9.90 -10.57
N SER A 159 12.88 -10.14 -9.64
CA SER A 159 14.13 -10.83 -9.95
C SER A 159 13.90 -12.26 -10.43
N ALA A 160 13.01 -13.03 -9.77
CA ALA A 160 12.64 -14.38 -10.21
C ALA A 160 12.07 -14.38 -11.64
N THR A 161 11.22 -13.39 -11.95
CA THR A 161 10.67 -13.20 -13.29
C THR A 161 11.75 -12.87 -14.33
N LEU A 162 12.70 -11.98 -14.02
CA LEU A 162 13.81 -11.63 -14.91
C LEU A 162 14.73 -12.81 -15.16
N VAL A 163 15.08 -13.57 -14.11
CA VAL A 163 15.87 -14.79 -14.21
C VAL A 163 15.20 -15.78 -15.16
N ARG A 164 13.90 -16.04 -14.97
CA ARG A 164 13.12 -16.92 -15.86
C ARG A 164 13.19 -16.47 -17.32
N HIS A 165 12.97 -15.18 -17.58
CA HIS A 165 13.01 -14.65 -18.95
C HIS A 165 14.40 -14.73 -19.57
N ALA A 166 15.46 -14.42 -18.81
CA ALA A 166 16.84 -14.50 -19.29
C ALA A 166 17.23 -15.95 -19.63
N LEU A 167 16.93 -16.91 -18.76
CA LEU A 167 17.25 -18.33 -19.03
C LEU A 167 16.47 -18.88 -20.23
N ASN A 168 15.19 -18.52 -20.36
CA ASN A 168 14.39 -18.87 -21.53
C ASN A 168 14.98 -18.27 -22.82
N TRP A 169 15.47 -17.03 -22.79
CA TRP A 169 16.11 -16.37 -23.92
C TRP A 169 17.36 -17.13 -24.39
N PHE A 170 18.15 -17.66 -23.46
CA PHE A 170 19.32 -18.48 -23.76
C PHE A 170 18.99 -19.95 -24.09
N GLY A 171 17.71 -20.31 -24.23
CA GLY A 171 17.28 -21.65 -24.63
C GLY A 171 17.46 -22.73 -23.56
N VAL A 172 17.56 -22.34 -22.28
CA VAL A 172 17.61 -23.31 -21.18
C VAL A 172 16.29 -24.09 -21.11
N PRO A 173 16.32 -25.44 -20.97
CA PRO A 173 15.11 -26.26 -20.87
C PRO A 173 14.16 -25.78 -19.76
N LYS A 174 12.85 -25.76 -20.05
CA LYS A 174 11.81 -25.16 -19.19
C LYS A 174 11.76 -25.77 -17.79
N ASP A 175 11.90 -27.09 -17.69
CA ASP A 175 11.99 -27.83 -16.43
C ASP A 175 13.14 -27.30 -15.55
N ARG A 176 14.34 -27.16 -16.12
CA ARG A 176 15.50 -26.60 -15.40
C ARG A 176 15.30 -25.15 -14.97
N VAL A 177 14.62 -24.34 -15.79
CA VAL A 177 14.31 -22.95 -15.43
C VAL A 177 13.34 -22.89 -14.26
N LEU A 178 12.30 -23.73 -14.27
CA LEU A 178 11.32 -23.80 -13.19
C LEU A 178 11.97 -24.27 -11.88
N ASP A 179 12.74 -25.35 -11.93
CA ASP A 179 13.47 -25.88 -10.77
C ASP A 179 14.41 -24.82 -10.17
N TYR A 180 15.13 -24.09 -11.01
CA TYR A 180 16.04 -23.03 -10.54
C TYR A 180 15.28 -21.86 -9.90
N VAL A 181 14.19 -21.40 -10.50
CA VAL A 181 13.39 -20.28 -9.96
C VAL A 181 12.76 -20.66 -8.64
N GLU A 182 12.26 -21.89 -8.51
CA GLU A 182 11.71 -22.39 -7.25
C GLU A 182 12.79 -22.44 -6.15
N GLN A 183 13.97 -22.97 -6.45
CA GLN A 183 15.10 -22.96 -5.51
C GLN A 183 15.54 -21.54 -5.14
N TYR A 184 15.57 -20.62 -6.11
CA TYR A 184 15.88 -19.21 -5.88
C TYR A 184 14.90 -18.56 -4.91
N LEU A 185 13.58 -18.69 -5.15
CA LEU A 185 12.55 -18.14 -4.28
C LEU A 185 12.62 -18.76 -2.87
N GLN A 186 12.76 -20.08 -2.76
CA GLN A 186 12.95 -20.75 -1.46
C GLN A 186 14.22 -20.27 -0.74
N SER A 187 15.31 -19.98 -1.45
CA SER A 187 16.53 -19.46 -0.84
C SER A 187 16.33 -18.05 -0.25
N MET A 188 15.47 -17.25 -0.88
CA MET A 188 15.13 -15.91 -0.40
C MET A 188 14.15 -15.98 0.77
N GLU A 189 13.25 -16.98 0.80
CA GLU A 189 12.40 -17.26 1.96
C GLU A 189 13.19 -17.81 3.15
N ARG A 190 14.16 -18.70 2.96
CA ARG A 190 14.95 -19.24 4.09
C ARG A 190 15.78 -18.16 4.78
N LYS A 191 16.30 -17.20 4.02
CA LYS A 191 16.92 -15.99 4.57
C LYS A 191 15.97 -15.16 5.44
N ARG A 192 14.64 -15.32 5.34
CA ARG A 192 13.60 -14.71 6.21
C ARG A 192 13.47 -15.36 7.60
N THR A 193 14.17 -16.45 7.85
CA THR A 193 14.00 -17.26 9.08
C THR A 193 15.32 -17.55 9.79
N SER A 194 16.45 -17.05 9.28
CA SER A 194 17.81 -17.29 9.82
C SER A 194 18.44 -15.98 10.25
#